data_AF-A0A183GDM1-F1
#
_entry.id   AF-A0A183GDM1-F1
#
_cell.length_a   1.000
_cell.length_b   1.000
_cell.length_c   1.000
_cell.angle_alpha   90.00
_cell.angle_beta   90.00
_cell.angle_gamma   90.00
#
_symmetry.space_group_name_H-M   'P 1'
#
loop_
_entity.id
_entity.type
_entity.pdbx_description
1 polymer ?
#
loop_
_entity_poly.entity_id
_entity_poly.type
_entity_poly.pdbx_seq_one_letter_code
_entity_poly.pdbx_strand_id
1 'polypeptide(L)'
;MLSQQPGAQLCRAGTACDLVISMRSMVPCVEMLYIVLDADEKLWKVTERAKVIQVKESGLGQLAFSVVPCVAGYLPYPSVSVYSCNAIGPRTGDTWTEGVDILPGNLLPSFLRSGGKQIRVLAATQTDHEPPDQKKGLKHKLGKLFD
;
A
#
# COMPACT_ATOMS: atom_id res chain seq x y z
N MET A 1 16.85 -27.36 0.67
CA MET A 1 17.16 -26.13 -0.10
C MET A 1 15.94 -25.22 -0.04
N LEU A 2 16.04 -24.08 0.63
CA LEU A 2 14.97 -23.07 0.69
C LEU A 2 14.91 -22.40 -0.69
N SER A 3 13.84 -22.64 -1.45
CA SER A 3 13.67 -21.94 -2.72
C SER A 3 13.51 -20.44 -2.43
N GLN A 4 14.43 -19.64 -2.97
CA GLN A 4 14.25 -18.20 -3.08
C GLN A 4 13.05 -17.99 -3.99
N GLN A 5 11.87 -17.84 -3.42
CA GLN A 5 10.77 -17.23 -4.15
C GLN A 5 11.18 -15.78 -4.46
N PRO A 6 11.03 -15.32 -5.71
CA PRO A 6 11.36 -13.95 -6.09
C PRO A 6 10.60 -13.00 -5.18
N GLY A 7 11.33 -12.05 -4.58
CA GLY A 7 10.94 -11.23 -3.43
C GLY A 7 9.46 -10.87 -3.35
N ALA A 8 8.69 -11.67 -2.61
CA ALA A 8 7.42 -11.20 -2.08
C ALA A 8 7.75 -10.00 -1.19
N GLN A 9 7.31 -8.79 -1.57
CA GLN A 9 7.42 -7.61 -0.72
C GLN A 9 6.75 -7.95 0.62
N LEU A 10 7.56 -8.21 1.64
CA LEU A 10 7.08 -8.62 2.96
C LEU A 10 6.60 -7.37 3.70
N CYS A 11 5.32 -7.04 3.55
CA CYS A 11 4.68 -6.07 4.43
C CYS A 11 4.44 -6.71 5.81
N ARG A 12 4.42 -5.88 6.87
CA ARG A 12 4.04 -6.30 8.22
C ARG A 12 2.72 -5.65 8.61
N ALA A 13 1.85 -6.41 9.27
CA ALA A 13 0.62 -5.87 9.81
C ALA A 13 0.91 -4.66 10.70
N GLY A 14 0.18 -3.57 10.49
CA GLY A 14 0.34 -2.31 11.22
C GLY A 14 1.52 -1.44 10.77
N THR A 15 2.33 -1.85 9.80
CA THR A 15 3.47 -1.06 9.28
C THR A 15 3.21 -0.62 7.85
N ALA A 16 3.47 0.65 7.53
CA ALA A 16 3.36 1.16 6.16
C ALA A 16 4.33 0.45 5.20
N CYS A 17 3.88 0.17 3.99
CA CYS A 17 4.68 -0.32 2.89
C CYS A 17 4.22 0.29 1.56
N ASP A 18 5.11 0.29 0.57
CA ASP A 18 4.82 0.85 -0.75
C ASP A 18 4.20 -0.19 -1.68
N LEU A 19 2.95 0.05 -2.08
CA LEU A 19 2.32 -0.65 -3.19
C LEU A 19 2.71 0.06 -4.49
N VAL A 20 3.66 -0.52 -5.21
CA VAL A 20 4.14 0.01 -6.49
C VAL A 20 3.22 -0.47 -7.63
N ILE A 21 2.67 0.49 -8.37
CA ILE A 21 1.88 0.23 -9.56
C ILE A 21 2.73 0.60 -10.78
N SER A 22 3.01 -0.40 -11.61
CA SER A 22 3.69 -0.23 -12.89
C SER A 22 2.68 -0.39 -14.02
N MET A 23 2.73 0.53 -14.97
CA MET A 23 1.77 0.62 -16.07
C MET A 23 2.50 0.66 -17.40
N ARG A 24 1.88 0.05 -18.40
CA ARG A 24 2.30 0.13 -19.79
C ARG A 24 1.13 0.58 -20.65
N SER A 25 1.20 1.79 -21.19
CA SER A 25 0.32 2.23 -22.26
C SER A 25 0.74 1.60 -23.58
N MET A 26 -0.26 1.32 -24.42
CA MET A 26 -0.08 0.86 -25.79
C MET A 26 -0.18 2.02 -26.80
N VAL A 27 -0.40 3.24 -26.31
CA VAL A 27 -0.46 4.46 -27.12
C VAL A 27 0.92 5.13 -27.10
N PRO A 28 1.49 5.50 -28.26
CA PRO A 28 2.81 6.12 -28.33
C PRO A 28 2.72 7.64 -28.08
N CYS A 29 2.19 8.05 -26.93
CA CYS A 29 2.16 9.45 -26.54
C CYS A 29 2.33 9.62 -25.03
N VAL A 30 2.63 10.85 -24.62
CA VAL A 30 2.62 11.21 -23.20
C VAL A 30 1.18 11.33 -22.73
N GLU A 31 0.81 10.57 -21.70
CA GLU A 31 -0.55 10.53 -21.16
C GLU A 31 -0.55 10.90 -19.68
N MET A 32 -1.58 11.64 -19.26
CA MET A 32 -1.87 11.87 -17.85
C MET A 32 -3.00 10.93 -17.43
N LEU A 33 -2.74 10.10 -16.43
CA LEU A 33 -3.71 9.12 -15.92
C LEU A 33 -4.00 9.39 -14.46
N TYR A 34 -5.28 9.27 -14.09
CA TYR A 34 -5.75 9.39 -12.72
C TYR A 34 -5.97 7.98 -12.17
N ILE A 35 -5.19 7.60 -11.17
CA ILE A 35 -5.16 6.24 -10.62
C ILE A 35 -5.84 6.25 -9.27
N VAL A 36 -6.85 5.39 -9.11
CA VAL A 36 -7.59 5.22 -7.85
C VAL A 36 -7.30 3.84 -7.28
N LEU A 37 -6.92 3.81 -6.01
CA LEU A 37 -6.75 2.61 -5.22
C LEU A 37 -7.97 2.42 -4.33
N ASP A 38 -8.77 1.39 -4.62
CA ASP A 38 -9.91 0.99 -3.81
C ASP A 38 -9.52 -0.23 -2.96
N ALA A 39 -9.60 -0.07 -1.64
CA ALA A 39 -9.08 -1.03 -0.68
C ALA A 39 -10.08 -1.22 0.46
N ASP A 40 -10.37 -2.48 0.80
CA ASP A 40 -11.16 -2.81 1.99
C ASP A 40 -10.40 -2.35 3.24
N GLU A 41 -10.97 -1.39 3.97
CA GLU A 41 -10.37 -0.78 5.17
C GLU A 41 -10.11 -1.81 6.29
N LYS A 42 -10.80 -2.96 6.26
CA LYS A 42 -10.53 -4.06 7.19
C LYS A 42 -9.21 -4.77 6.89
N LEU A 43 -8.72 -4.68 5.65
CA LEU A 43 -7.52 -5.35 5.18
C LEU A 43 -6.36 -4.36 4.96
N TRP A 44 -6.65 -3.15 4.49
CA TRP A 44 -5.68 -2.14 4.08
C TRP A 44 -6.11 -0.74 4.50
N LYS A 45 -5.25 -0.01 5.21
CA LYS A 45 -5.39 1.45 5.35
C LYS A 45 -4.58 2.15 4.26
N VAL A 46 -5.19 3.12 3.60
CA VAL A 46 -4.59 3.91 2.53
C VAL A 46 -4.78 5.37 2.87
N THR A 47 -3.70 6.12 3.03
CA THR A 47 -3.75 7.56 3.38
C THR A 47 -4.15 8.41 2.20
N GLU A 48 -3.77 7.99 0.99
CA GLU A 48 -4.00 8.70 -0.25
C GLU A 48 -4.54 7.71 -1.29
N ARG A 49 -5.83 7.82 -1.61
CA ARG A 49 -6.51 6.83 -2.46
C ARG A 49 -6.43 7.13 -3.95
N ALA A 50 -5.94 8.30 -4.32
CA ALA A 50 -5.84 8.68 -5.72
C ALA A 50 -4.57 9.47 -5.98
N LYS A 51 -3.96 9.22 -7.14
CA LYS A 51 -2.75 9.90 -7.61
C LYS A 51 -2.84 10.14 -9.11
N VAL A 52 -2.23 11.22 -9.57
CA VAL A 52 -2.01 11.44 -11.01
C VAL A 52 -0.63 10.94 -11.41
N ILE A 53 -0.55 10.29 -12.56
CA ILE A 53 0.72 9.88 -13.16
C ILE A 53 0.84 10.36 -14.60
N GLN A 54 2.03 10.86 -14.93
CA GLN A 54 2.45 11.07 -16.30
C GLN A 54 3.11 9.81 -16.85
N VAL A 55 2.48 9.17 -17.84
CA VAL A 55 3.08 8.09 -18.63
C VAL A 55 3.99 8.72 -19.67
N LYS A 56 5.24 8.26 -19.73
CA LYS A 56 6.24 8.75 -20.68
C LYS A 56 5.88 8.31 -22.10
N GLU A 57 6.47 8.95 -23.11
CA GLU A 57 6.31 8.58 -24.52
C GLU A 57 6.69 7.12 -24.82
N SER A 58 7.56 6.51 -24.01
CA SER A 58 7.86 5.07 -24.06
C SER A 58 6.68 4.17 -23.66
N GLY A 59 5.54 4.76 -23.28
CA GLY A 59 4.37 4.08 -22.75
C GLY A 59 4.56 3.55 -21.33
N LEU A 60 5.62 3.94 -20.60
CA LEU A 60 5.88 3.42 -19.24
C LEU A 60 5.59 4.47 -18.18
N GLY A 61 4.89 4.04 -17.13
CA GLY A 61 4.62 4.82 -15.93
C GLY A 61 4.74 3.95 -14.68
N GLN A 62 5.24 4.54 -13.59
CA GLN A 62 5.23 3.92 -12.28
C GLN A 62 4.89 4.94 -11.19
N LEU A 63 4.10 4.52 -10.20
CA LEU A 63 3.82 5.28 -8.99
C LEU A 63 3.78 4.33 -7.78
N ALA A 64 3.81 4.89 -6.57
CA ALA A 64 3.65 4.14 -5.34
C ALA A 64 2.56 4.72 -4.44
N PHE A 65 1.74 3.84 -3.87
CA PHE A 65 0.81 4.17 -2.79
C PHE A 65 1.37 3.68 -1.47
N SER A 66 1.35 4.53 -0.44
CA SER A 66 1.64 4.09 0.93
C SER A 66 0.41 3.40 1.49
N VAL A 67 0.53 2.10 1.78
CA VAL A 67 -0.54 1.27 2.34
C VAL A 67 -0.10 0.61 3.63
N VAL A 68 -1.01 0.41 4.56
CA VAL A 68 -0.76 -0.31 5.82
C VAL A 68 -1.67 -1.53 5.85
N PRO A 69 -1.15 -2.77 5.81
CA PRO A 69 -2.00 -3.94 6.00
C PRO A 69 -2.47 -4.01 7.44
N CYS A 70 -3.74 -4.29 7.65
CA CYS A 70 -4.37 -4.35 8.97
C CYS A 70 -4.15 -5.69 9.67
N VAL A 71 -3.98 -6.78 8.92
CA VAL A 71 -3.88 -8.15 9.43
C VAL A 71 -2.76 -8.93 8.75
N ALA A 72 -2.21 -9.92 9.45
CA ALA A 72 -1.23 -10.85 8.89
C ALA A 72 -1.93 -11.97 8.08
N GLY A 73 -1.18 -12.61 7.18
CA GLY A 73 -1.69 -13.70 6.33
C GLY A 73 -1.53 -13.39 4.85
N TYR A 74 -2.45 -13.91 4.03
CA TYR A 74 -2.46 -13.67 2.59
C TYR A 74 -3.61 -12.71 2.25
N LEU A 75 -3.26 -11.48 1.88
CA LEU A 75 -4.23 -10.44 1.56
C LEU A 75 -4.41 -10.32 0.05
N PRO A 76 -5.65 -10.10 -0.44
CA PRO A 76 -5.85 -9.72 -1.83
C PRO A 76 -5.18 -8.38 -2.12
N TYR A 77 -4.70 -8.21 -3.35
CA TYR A 77 -4.29 -6.89 -3.82
C TYR A 77 -5.49 -5.94 -3.78
N PRO A 78 -5.31 -4.68 -3.34
CA PRO A 78 -6.32 -3.65 -3.52
C PRO A 78 -6.69 -3.51 -5.01
N SER A 79 -7.94 -3.12 -5.26
CA SER A 79 -8.41 -2.86 -6.62
C SER A 79 -7.79 -1.56 -7.14
N VAL A 80 -7.39 -1.57 -8.41
CA VAL A 80 -6.82 -0.40 -9.09
C VAL A 80 -7.74 -0.02 -10.23
N SER A 81 -8.27 1.20 -10.19
CA SER A 81 -9.03 1.79 -11.28
C SER A 81 -8.21 2.88 -11.95
N VAL A 82 -8.22 2.88 -13.29
CA VAL A 82 -7.41 3.79 -14.11
C VAL A 82 -8.37 4.68 -14.91
N TYR A 83 -8.23 5.98 -14.80
CA TYR A 83 -9.04 6.95 -15.54
C TYR A 83 -8.16 7.80 -16.45
N SER A 84 -8.71 8.23 -17.59
CA SER A 84 -8.13 9.34 -18.34
C SER A 84 -8.21 10.62 -17.51
N CYS A 85 -7.42 11.63 -17.85
CA CYS A 85 -7.57 12.96 -17.26
C CYS A 85 -8.34 13.88 -18.20
N ASN A 86 -9.32 14.62 -17.67
CA ASN A 86 -9.93 15.76 -18.35
C ASN A 86 -9.18 17.04 -17.92
N ALA A 87 -8.70 17.82 -18.89
CA ALA A 87 -8.09 19.12 -18.60
C ALA A 87 -9.18 20.17 -18.32
N ILE A 88 -9.07 20.86 -17.18
CA ILE A 88 -9.92 22.01 -16.87
C ILE A 88 -9.24 23.27 -17.44
N GLY A 89 -9.54 23.62 -18.70
CA GLY A 89 -9.19 24.93 -19.28
C GLY A 89 -7.94 25.00 -20.18
N PRO A 90 -7.74 26.14 -20.87
CA PRO A 90 -6.64 26.34 -21.81
C PRO A 90 -5.30 26.48 -21.08
N ARG A 91 -4.34 25.66 -21.49
CA ARG A 91 -2.97 25.59 -20.94
C ARG A 91 -2.31 26.97 -20.96
N THR A 92 -2.03 27.53 -19.78
CA THR A 92 -1.16 28.71 -19.63
C THR A 92 0.06 28.31 -18.79
N GLY A 93 1.00 27.59 -19.40
CA GLY A 93 2.30 27.22 -18.80
C GLY A 93 2.55 25.72 -18.60
N ASP A 94 3.83 25.35 -18.49
CA ASP A 94 4.31 23.96 -18.32
C ASP A 94 4.16 23.43 -16.88
N THR A 95 3.50 24.18 -16.00
CA THR A 95 3.43 23.87 -14.57
C THR A 95 2.06 23.28 -14.23
N TRP A 96 2.04 21.99 -13.93
CA TRP A 96 0.85 21.26 -13.50
C TRP A 96 0.65 21.41 -11.99
N THR A 97 -0.53 21.85 -11.56
CA THR A 97 -0.92 21.84 -10.14
C THR A 97 -1.88 20.67 -9.87
N GLU A 98 -1.37 19.66 -9.13
CA GLU A 98 -2.15 18.50 -8.69
C GLU A 98 -3.36 18.96 -7.85
N GLY A 99 -4.57 18.51 -8.21
CA GLY A 99 -5.81 18.84 -7.49
C GLY A 99 -6.55 20.11 -7.91
N VAL A 100 -6.01 20.92 -8.82
CA VAL A 100 -6.67 22.14 -9.34
C VAL A 100 -7.09 22.00 -10.81
N ASP A 101 -6.26 21.35 -11.64
CA ASP A 101 -6.42 21.40 -13.11
C ASP A 101 -6.82 20.06 -13.76
N ILE A 102 -6.89 18.98 -12.96
CA ILE A 102 -7.04 17.61 -13.45
C ILE A 102 -8.21 16.93 -12.76
N LEU A 103 -9.25 16.62 -13.54
CA LEU A 103 -10.37 15.78 -13.09
C LEU A 103 -10.29 14.39 -13.71
N PRO A 104 -10.74 13.34 -13.00
CA PRO A 104 -10.90 12.02 -13.58
C PRO A 104 -11.91 12.10 -14.74
N GLY A 105 -11.48 11.59 -15.90
CA GLY A 105 -12.31 11.41 -17.08
C GLY A 105 -12.89 9.99 -17.14
N ASN A 106 -12.82 9.38 -18.32
CA ASN A 106 -13.40 8.05 -18.54
C ASN A 106 -12.56 6.97 -17.87
N LEU A 107 -13.24 5.97 -17.30
CA LEU A 107 -12.59 4.74 -16.84
C LEU A 107 -11.97 4.02 -18.05
N LEU A 108 -10.68 3.75 -17.97
CA LEU A 108 -9.94 3.07 -19.02
C LEU A 108 -9.94 1.56 -18.76
N PRO A 109 -10.11 0.74 -19.81
CA PRO A 109 -9.89 -0.69 -19.71
C PRO A 109 -8.45 -0.96 -19.26
N SER A 110 -8.30 -1.68 -18.15
CA SER A 110 -7.00 -2.06 -17.63
C SER A 110 -6.97 -3.54 -17.30
N PHE A 111 -5.80 -4.16 -17.44
CA PHE A 111 -5.59 -5.54 -17.05
C PHE A 111 -4.65 -5.62 -15.85
N LEU A 112 -5.20 -6.03 -14.71
CA LEU A 112 -4.40 -6.24 -13.51
C LEU A 112 -3.71 -7.61 -13.59
N ARG A 113 -2.38 -7.60 -13.73
CA ARG A 113 -1.54 -8.82 -13.72
C ARG A 113 -1.37 -9.43 -12.32
N SER A 114 -2.40 -9.36 -11.46
CA SER A 114 -2.36 -10.03 -10.16
C SER A 114 -2.74 -11.51 -10.28
N GLY A 115 -3.57 -11.93 -11.24
CA GLY A 115 -3.83 -13.35 -11.54
C GLY A 115 -4.15 -14.23 -10.32
N GLY A 116 -4.91 -13.71 -9.35
CA GLY A 116 -5.22 -14.41 -8.10
C GLY A 116 -4.07 -14.51 -7.09
N LYS A 117 -2.93 -13.87 -7.36
CA LYS A 117 -1.84 -13.73 -6.39
C LYS A 117 -2.30 -12.89 -5.20
N GLN A 118 -1.75 -13.19 -4.03
CA GLN A 118 -2.00 -12.47 -2.79
C GLN A 118 -0.69 -11.94 -2.22
N ILE A 119 -0.77 -10.86 -1.45
CA ILE A 119 0.36 -10.29 -0.72
C ILE A 119 0.50 -11.06 0.60
N ARG A 120 1.68 -11.64 0.83
CA ARG A 120 2.00 -12.28 2.12
C ARG A 120 2.41 -11.21 3.13
N VAL A 121 1.57 -11.01 4.13
CA VAL A 121 1.77 -10.09 5.24
C VAL A 121 2.24 -10.84 6.47
N LEU A 122 3.36 -10.41 7.04
CA LEU A 122 3.88 -10.93 8.29
C LEU A 122 3.16 -10.32 9.49
N ALA A 123 3.26 -11.00 10.64
CA ALA A 123 2.85 -10.45 11.92
C ALA A 123 3.57 -9.12 12.21
N ALA A 124 2.87 -8.27 12.97
CA ALA A 124 3.44 -7.04 13.52
C ALA A 124 4.69 -7.38 14.33
N THR A 125 5.68 -6.47 14.31
CA THR A 125 6.76 -6.52 15.28
C THR A 125 6.17 -6.22 16.65
N GLN A 126 6.26 -7.17 17.59
CA GLN A 126 6.04 -6.86 19.00
C GLN A 126 7.13 -5.88 19.41
N THR A 127 6.78 -4.61 19.53
CA THR A 127 7.50 -3.73 20.43
C THR A 127 7.00 -4.11 21.81
N ASP A 128 7.77 -4.92 22.53
CA ASP A 128 7.57 -5.14 23.97
C ASP A 128 7.63 -3.78 24.65
N HIS A 129 6.47 -3.16 24.86
CA HIS A 129 6.33 -2.22 25.96
C HIS A 129 6.23 -3.08 27.21
N GLU A 130 7.37 -3.38 27.84
CA GLU A 130 7.36 -3.81 29.23
C GLU A 130 6.57 -2.75 30.02
N PRO A 131 5.46 -3.10 30.68
CA PRO A 131 4.87 -2.22 31.66
C PRO A 131 5.89 -2.03 32.79
N PRO A 132 6.05 -0.83 33.37
CA PRO A 132 6.97 -0.62 34.48
C PRO A 132 6.56 -1.55 35.64
N ASP A 133 7.46 -2.47 35.92
CA ASP A 133 7.44 -3.49 36.96
C ASP A 133 7.04 -2.88 38.31
N GLN A 134 5.76 -2.99 38.69
CA GLN A 134 5.32 -2.71 40.06
C GLN A 134 5.79 -3.86 40.95
N LYS A 135 7.04 -3.78 41.43
CA LYS A 135 7.52 -4.57 42.57
C LYS A 135 6.72 -4.22 43.83
N LYS A 136 5.52 -4.78 43.99
CA LYS A 136 4.85 -4.90 45.28
C LYS A 136 5.24 -6.23 45.89
N GLY A 137 6.09 -6.15 46.90
CA GLY A 137 6.64 -7.29 47.61
C GLY A 137 5.57 -8.18 48.22
N LEU A 138 5.85 -9.48 48.17
CA LEU A 138 5.14 -10.45 48.97
C LEU A 138 6.15 -11.47 49.51
N LYS A 139 6.75 -11.13 50.66
CA LYS A 139 7.54 -12.08 51.45
C LYS A 139 6.56 -12.93 52.24
N HIS A 140 6.24 -14.14 51.76
CA HIS A 140 5.65 -15.16 52.62
C HIS A 140 6.69 -16.19 53.02
N LYS A 141 6.80 -16.33 54.34
CA LYS A 141 7.67 -17.23 55.10
C LYS A 141 7.47 -18.69 54.68
N LEU A 142 8.54 -19.36 54.27
CA LEU A 142 8.60 -20.83 54.29
C LEU A 142 8.91 -21.26 55.73
N GLY A 143 7.88 -21.73 56.44
CA GLY A 143 8.02 -22.37 57.74
C GLY A 143 8.58 -23.78 57.58
N LYS A 144 9.62 -24.08 58.36
CA LYS A 144 10.21 -25.41 58.55
C LYS A 144 9.15 -26.39 59.06
N LEU A 145 9.07 -27.58 58.46
CA LEU A 145 8.42 -28.76 59.04
C LEU A 145 9.00 -30.01 58.37
N PHE A 146 10.13 -30.47 58.90
CA PHE A 146 10.56 -31.87 58.87
C PHE A 146 11.35 -32.09 60.16
N ASP A 147 10.67 -32.70 61.13
CA ASP A 147 11.23 -33.64 62.12
C ASP A 147 10.14 -34.71 62.33
#